data_AF-A0A0A3X6G4-F1
#
_entry.id   AF-A0A0A3X6G4-F1
#
_cell.length_a   1.000
_cell.length_b   1.000
_cell.length_c   1.000
_cell.angle_alpha   90.00
_cell.angle_beta   90.00
_cell.angle_gamma   90.00
#
_symmetry.space_group_name_H-M   'P 1'
#
loop_
_entity.id
_entity.type
_entity.pdbx_description
1 polymer ?
#
loop_
_entity_poly.entity_id
_entity_poly.type
_entity_poly.pdbx_seq_one_letter_code
_entity_poly.pdbx_strand_id
1 'polypeptide(L)' 'MSKDFQADTYIVDDNLADTLHWLSLHQDCYDSFHYDALSQTLTVEHANGADVIRGGDYLNAKYGILITAHNFAGARSKE' A
#
# COMPACT_ATOMS: atom_id res chain seq x y z
N MET A 1 -9.96 -3.64 18.74
CA MET A 1 -10.46 -4.12 17.43
C MET A 1 -9.25 -4.65 16.70
N SER A 2 -9.15 -5.97 16.57
CA SER A 2 -8.01 -6.64 15.97
C SER A 2 -7.99 -6.33 14.48
N LYS A 3 -6.93 -5.70 13.99
CA LYS A 3 -6.68 -5.61 12.54
C LYS A 3 -6.32 -7.03 12.08
N ASP A 4 -7.09 -7.57 11.16
CA ASP A 4 -6.81 -8.90 10.58
C ASP A 4 -5.71 -8.73 9.54
N PHE A 5 -4.45 -8.96 9.96
CA PHE A 5 -3.32 -8.80 9.05
C PHE A 5 -3.24 -9.89 7.97
N GLN A 6 -4.00 -10.97 8.13
CA GLN A 6 -4.19 -12.00 7.09
C GLN A 6 -5.34 -11.68 6.13
N ALA A 7 -6.13 -10.64 6.39
CA ALA A 7 -7.17 -10.24 5.45
C ALA A 7 -6.52 -9.76 4.16
N ASP A 8 -7.17 -10.11 3.04
CA ASP A 8 -6.85 -9.60 1.71
C ASP A 8 -6.92 -8.07 1.62
N THR A 9 -7.61 -7.42 2.54
CA THR A 9 -7.82 -5.98 2.52
C THR A 9 -7.27 -5.32 3.77
N TYR A 10 -6.55 -4.22 3.62
CA TYR A 10 -5.93 -3.49 4.71
C TYR A 10 -6.06 -1.98 4.49
N ILE A 11 -6.39 -1.25 5.55
CA ILE A 11 -6.47 0.22 5.51
C ILE A 11 -5.20 0.76 6.14
N VAL A 12 -4.47 1.58 5.37
CA VAL A 12 -3.23 2.20 5.80
C VAL A 12 -3.57 3.25 6.84
N ASP A 13 -3.02 3.04 8.02
CA ASP A 13 -3.18 3.93 9.15
C ASP A 13 -1.90 4.77 9.34
N ASP A 14 -1.90 5.66 10.31
CA ASP A 14 -0.70 6.43 10.68
C ASP A 14 0.42 5.50 11.21
N ASN A 15 0.05 4.28 11.59
CA ASN A 15 0.99 3.25 12.01
C ASN A 15 1.61 2.51 10.81
N LEU A 16 2.76 3.00 10.37
CA LEU A 16 3.57 2.36 9.32
C LEU A 16 3.97 0.92 9.67
N ALA A 17 4.23 0.62 10.95
CA ALA A 17 4.68 -0.71 11.36
C ALA A 17 3.61 -1.77 11.10
N ASP A 18 2.34 -1.46 11.37
CA ASP A 18 1.20 -2.31 10.98
C ASP A 18 1.14 -2.53 9.46
N THR A 19 1.38 -1.48 8.67
CA THR A 19 1.31 -1.53 7.19
C THR A 19 2.42 -2.40 6.62
N LEU A 20 3.66 -2.23 7.11
CA LEU A 20 4.81 -3.04 6.73
C LEU A 20 4.66 -4.50 7.19
N HIS A 21 4.04 -4.72 8.36
CA HIS A 21 3.74 -6.06 8.85
C HIS A 21 2.75 -6.77 7.93
N TRP A 22 1.69 -6.09 7.51
CA TRP A 22 0.74 -6.62 6.54
C TRP A 22 1.42 -6.96 5.20
N LEU A 23 2.21 -6.05 4.65
CA LEU A 23 2.98 -6.31 3.42
C LEU A 23 3.89 -7.53 3.56
N SER A 24 4.59 -7.64 4.70
CA SER A 24 5.46 -8.80 4.96
C SER A 24 4.73 -10.13 5.02
N LEU A 25 3.41 -10.14 5.27
CA LEU A 25 2.58 -11.36 5.22
C LEU A 25 2.05 -11.64 3.80
N HIS A 26 2.00 -10.63 2.93
CA HIS A 26 1.46 -10.69 1.57
C HIS A 26 2.54 -10.49 0.50
N GLN A 27 3.72 -11.09 0.71
CA GLN A 27 4.86 -11.00 -0.21
C GLN A 27 4.59 -11.64 -1.58
N ASP A 28 3.56 -12.48 -1.70
CA ASP A 28 3.14 -13.06 -2.97
C ASP A 28 2.49 -12.02 -3.93
N CYS A 29 2.11 -10.84 -3.43
CA CYS A 29 1.39 -9.82 -4.23
C CYS A 29 2.27 -8.69 -4.79
N TYR A 30 3.55 -8.64 -4.42
CA TYR A 30 4.48 -7.61 -4.85
C TYR A 30 5.91 -8.16 -4.93
N ASP A 31 6.78 -7.47 -5.67
CA ASP A 31 8.18 -7.86 -5.84
C ASP A 31 9.08 -7.17 -4.80
N SER A 32 8.93 -5.85 -4.63
CA SER A 32 9.68 -5.08 -3.64
C SER A 32 8.91 -3.85 -3.17
N PHE A 33 9.34 -3.23 -2.07
CA PHE A 33 8.80 -1.95 -1.60
C PHE A 33 9.91 -1.02 -1.12
N HIS A 34 9.66 0.27 -1.23
CA HIS A 34 10.56 1.35 -0.87
C HIS A 34 9.82 2.37 0.01
N TYR A 35 10.36 2.66 1.19
CA TYR A 35 9.79 3.66 2.08
C TYR A 35 10.64 4.94 2.07
N ASP A 36 10.05 6.04 1.61
CA ASP A 36 10.64 7.37 1.71
C ASP A 36 10.19 8.03 3.02
N ALA A 37 11.09 8.12 3.99
CA ALA A 37 10.80 8.70 5.30
C ALA A 37 10.63 10.23 5.25
N LEU A 38 11.18 10.89 4.23
CA LEU A 38 11.09 12.35 4.06
C LEU A 38 9.69 12.77 3.64
N SER A 39 9.11 12.07 2.67
CA SER A 39 7.76 12.28 2.13
C SER A 39 6.72 11.41 2.82
N GLN A 40 7.14 10.58 3.78
CA GLN A 40 6.31 9.58 4.47
C GLN A 40 5.50 8.73 3.49
N THR A 41 6.17 8.31 2.42
CA THR A 41 5.54 7.73 1.24
C THR A 41 6.09 6.32 1.01
N LEU A 42 5.21 5.32 0.93
CA LEU A 42 5.60 3.92 0.75
C LEU A 42 5.29 3.48 -0.68
N THR A 43 6.30 3.22 -1.49
CA THR A 43 6.13 2.73 -2.86
C THR A 43 6.26 1.21 -2.89
N VAL A 44 5.37 0.50 -3.59
CA VAL A 44 5.38 -0.95 -3.75
C VAL A 44 5.43 -1.29 -5.23
N GLU A 45 6.43 -2.06 -5.63
CA GLU A 45 6.62 -2.58 -6.99
C GLU A 45 6.00 -3.97 -7.10
N HIS A 46 5.17 -4.18 -8.11
CA HIS A 46 4.49 -5.43 -8.41
C HIS A 46 4.53 -5.68 -9.93
N ALA A 47 4.04 -6.83 -10.38
CA ALA A 47 4.14 -7.24 -11.80
C ALA A 47 3.50 -6.25 -12.80
N ASN A 48 2.58 -5.40 -12.34
CA ASN A 48 1.87 -4.43 -13.17
C ASN A 48 2.47 -3.01 -13.12
N GLY A 49 3.52 -2.78 -12.32
CA GLY A 49 4.17 -1.49 -12.13
C GLY A 49 4.47 -1.18 -10.67
N ALA A 50 4.69 0.10 -10.37
CA ALA A 50 4.90 0.58 -9.01
C ALA A 50 3.71 1.41 -8.56
N ASP A 51 3.34 1.30 -7.29
CA ASP A 51 2.26 2.07 -6.70
C ASP A 51 2.65 2.67 -5.35
N VAL A 52 2.04 3.81 -5.00
CA VAL A 52 2.46 4.69 -3.90
C VAL A 52 1.42 4.70 -2.78
N ILE A 53 1.63 3.90 -1.75
CA ILE A 53 0.84 3.84 -0.54
C ILE A 53 1.05 5.08 0.35
N ARG A 54 -0.04 5.70 0.80
CA ARG A 54 -0.08 6.77 1.80
C ARG A 54 -1.07 6.47 2.92
N GLY A 55 -0.94 7.20 4.02
CA GLY A 55 -1.88 7.14 5.14
C GLY A 55 -3.31 7.44 4.68
N GLY A 56 -4.25 6.52 4.93
CA GLY A 56 -5.62 6.59 4.46
C GLY A 56 -5.92 5.81 3.18
N ASP A 57 -4.89 5.24 2.51
CA ASP A 57 -5.11 4.39 1.34
C ASP A 57 -5.63 3.01 1.70
N TYR A 58 -6.40 2.44 0.77
CA TYR A 58 -6.96 1.11 0.88
C TYR A 58 -6.11 0.13 0.07
N LEU A 59 -5.47 -0.82 0.75
CA LEU A 59 -4.72 -1.92 0.16
C LEU A 59 -5.63 -3.13 -0.01
N ASN A 60 -5.48 -3.80 -1.12
CA ASN A 60 -6.16 -5.05 -1.42
C ASN A 60 -5.21 -6.00 -2.16
N ALA A 61 -4.87 -7.12 -1.55
CA ALA A 61 -4.06 -8.20 -2.11
C ALA A 61 -4.88 -9.16 -3.00
N LYS A 62 -6.18 -8.91 -3.21
CA LYS A 62 -7.02 -9.84 -3.96
C LYS A 62 -6.47 -10.07 -5.35
N TYR A 63 -6.41 -11.34 -5.71
CA TYR A 63 -5.93 -11.84 -7.01
C TYR A 63 -4.42 -11.85 -7.20
N GLY A 64 -3.62 -11.76 -6.13
CA GLY A 64 -2.15 -11.88 -6.23
C GLY A 64 -1.47 -10.64 -6.77
N ILE A 65 -2.17 -9.50 -6.77
CA ILE A 65 -1.63 -8.20 -7.17
C ILE A 65 -2.07 -7.20 -6.10
N LEU A 66 -1.13 -6.40 -5.61
CA LEU A 66 -1.45 -5.32 -4.71
C LEU A 66 -2.25 -4.23 -5.46
N ILE A 67 -3.51 -4.05 -5.08
CA ILE A 67 -4.36 -2.95 -5.52
C ILE A 67 -4.43 -1.93 -4.41
N THR A 68 -4.06 -0.71 -4.75
CA THR A 68 -4.06 0.48 -3.91
C THR A 68 -5.11 1.43 -4.45
N ALA A 69 -6.16 1.66 -3.68
CA ALA A 69 -7.12 2.69 -4.01
C ALA A 69 -6.63 4.03 -3.45
N HIS A 70 -5.92 4.78 -4.30
CA HIS A 70 -5.61 6.18 -4.04
C HIS A 70 -6.91 6.93 -3.80
N ASN A 71 -7.06 7.55 -2.62
CA ASN A 71 -8.04 8.62 -2.50
C ASN A 71 -7.55 9.77 -3.40
N PHE A 72 -8.05 9.83 -4.63
CA PHE A 72 -7.68 10.78 -5.68
C PHE A 72 -7.91 12.23 -5.22
N ALA A 73 -6.96 12.78 -4.47
CA ALA A 73 -6.93 14.19 -4.05
C ALA A 73 -5.68 14.92 -4.60
N GLY A 74 -5.13 14.50 -5.74
CA GLY A 74 -3.88 15.06 -6.25
C GLY A 74 -3.57 14.98 -7.75
N ALA A 75 -4.40 14.36 -8.59
CA ALA A 75 -4.18 14.39 -10.04
C ALA A 75 -4.77 15.68 -10.65
N ARG A 76 -4.16 16.83 -10.37
CA ARG A 76 -4.35 18.04 -11.17
C ARG A 76 -3.02 18.75 -11.43
N SER A 77 -2.34 18.29 -12.46
CA SER A 77 -1.51 19.13 -13.34
C SER A 77 -2.04 18.84 -14.74
N LYS A 78 -3.02 19.60 -15.27
CA LYS A 78 -2.85 20.90 -15.95
C LYS A 78 -1.65 20.89 -16.90
N GLU A 79 -1.89 20.36 -18.10
CA GLU A 79 -1.27 20.81 -19.34
C GLU A 79 -2.39 21.10 -20.35
#